data_AF-A0A946EXH4-F1
#
_entry.id   AF-A0A946EXH4-F1
#
_cell.length_a   1.000
_cell.length_b   1.000
_cell.length_c   1.000
_cell.angle_alpha   90.00
_cell.angle_beta   90.00
_cell.angle_gamma   90.00
#
_symmetry.space_group_name_H-M   'P 1'
#
loop_
_entity.id
_entity.type
_entity.pdbx_description
1 polymer ?
#
loop_
_entity_poly.entity_id
_entity_poly.type
_entity_poly.pdbx_seq_one_letter_code
_entity_poly.pdbx_strand_id
1 'polypeptide(L)'
;MFWKRTIPIAIVATVGFLTLFGWFVDEPHIKNFVEDDATQWYDILASFAIFLGALNLLKMQSQKILKKQTGWQYSIFAVGGFIFAIIAGFVIKGNDAIQWGAHVTGKGTLFKWMFEFMFTPLSATMFALLAFFVASASYRAFRIRNFEATLLLISGIIIMLGRVPIGIKISAWFVLYLTILGIGVVVNNAFKNKQITLGFVVGGLLLTTIAGFWMGWPVDQPALFYLPILQDWIYNIPNVAGARAIMMGIGLGIFATSMRYILGIEKSYIGE
;
A
#
# COMPACT_ATOMS: atom_id res chain seq x y z
N MET A 1 -16.71 29.19 22.63
CA MET A 1 -15.93 28.63 21.49
C MET A 1 -15.31 27.27 21.84
N PHE A 2 -14.69 27.11 23.03
CA PHE A 2 -14.10 25.84 23.49
C PHE A 2 -15.09 24.67 23.51
N TRP A 3 -16.25 24.80 24.17
CA TRP A 3 -17.24 23.73 24.28
C TRP A 3 -17.81 23.23 22.94
N LYS A 4 -17.98 24.11 21.96
CA LYS A 4 -18.42 23.73 20.60
C LYS A 4 -17.37 22.90 19.85
N ARG A 5 -16.09 23.03 20.22
CA ARG A 5 -14.98 22.29 19.61
C ARG A 5 -14.63 21.02 20.38
N THR A 6 -14.61 21.08 21.70
CA THR A 6 -14.18 19.98 22.56
C THR A 6 -15.19 18.85 22.64
N ILE A 7 -16.50 19.14 22.69
CA ILE A 7 -17.53 18.10 22.80
C ILE A 7 -17.49 17.14 21.59
N PRO A 8 -17.52 17.62 20.34
CA PRO A 8 -17.55 16.70 19.20
C PRO A 8 -16.22 15.94 19.01
N ILE A 9 -15.08 16.59 19.31
CA ILE A 9 -13.78 15.92 19.33
C ILE A 9 -13.75 14.83 20.40
N ALA A 10 -14.29 15.09 21.59
CA ALA A 10 -14.36 14.10 22.66
C ALA A 10 -15.27 12.91 22.29
N ILE A 11 -16.44 13.18 21.69
CA ILE A 11 -17.35 12.12 21.22
C ILE A 11 -16.61 11.20 20.25
N VAL A 12 -15.94 11.75 19.24
CA VAL A 12 -15.30 10.89 18.25
C VAL A 12 -13.98 10.31 18.73
N ALA A 13 -13.23 10.99 19.58
CA ALA A 13 -12.10 10.35 20.26
C ALA A 13 -12.57 9.13 21.05
N THR A 14 -13.73 9.22 21.70
CA THR A 14 -14.33 8.11 22.46
C THR A 14 -14.81 6.99 21.54
N VAL A 15 -15.58 7.30 20.48
CA VAL A 15 -16.10 6.30 19.53
C VAL A 15 -14.97 5.67 18.71
N GLY A 16 -13.99 6.45 18.28
CA GLY A 16 -12.79 5.98 17.58
C GLY A 16 -11.93 5.09 18.48
N PHE A 17 -11.79 5.45 19.76
CA PHE A 17 -11.12 4.58 20.73
C PHE A 17 -11.89 3.28 20.95
N LEU A 18 -13.21 3.34 21.14
CA LEU A 18 -14.06 2.16 21.31
C LEU A 18 -14.03 1.24 20.10
N THR A 19 -14.03 1.76 18.88
CA THR A 19 -13.95 0.94 17.66
C THR A 19 -12.58 0.29 17.48
N LEU A 20 -11.49 1.00 17.80
CA LEU A 20 -10.14 0.44 17.74
C LEU A 20 -9.88 -0.60 18.84
N PHE A 21 -10.30 -0.33 20.07
CA PHE A 21 -10.07 -1.21 21.22
C PHE A 21 -11.13 -2.27 21.39
N GLY A 22 -12.34 -2.09 20.84
CA GLY A 22 -13.42 -3.06 20.96
C GLY A 22 -13.11 -4.41 20.31
N TRP A 23 -12.21 -4.43 19.32
CA TRP A 23 -11.65 -5.66 18.75
C TRP A 23 -10.80 -6.49 19.74
N PHE A 24 -10.34 -5.87 20.83
CA PHE A 24 -9.53 -6.51 21.87
C PHE A 24 -10.31 -6.76 23.17
N VAL A 25 -11.59 -6.38 23.22
CA VAL A 25 -12.44 -6.52 24.41
C VAL A 25 -13.45 -7.63 24.16
N ASP A 26 -13.30 -8.75 24.88
CA ASP A 26 -14.21 -9.91 24.82
C ASP A 26 -15.52 -9.67 25.61
N GLU A 27 -16.15 -8.51 25.41
CA GLU A 27 -17.47 -8.18 25.98
C GLU A 27 -18.52 -8.16 24.86
N PRO A 28 -19.57 -9.00 24.91
CA PRO A 28 -20.54 -9.16 23.82
C PRO A 28 -21.16 -7.85 23.32
N HIS A 29 -21.48 -6.91 24.22
CA HIS A 29 -22.08 -5.64 23.85
C HIS A 29 -21.14 -4.71 23.07
N ILE A 30 -19.87 -4.65 23.47
CA ILE A 30 -18.87 -3.79 22.82
C ILE A 30 -18.50 -4.39 21.46
N LYS A 31 -18.35 -5.72 21.41
CA LYS A 31 -18.03 -6.44 20.18
C LYS A 31 -19.12 -6.27 19.12
N ASN A 32 -20.38 -6.49 19.46
CA ASN A 32 -21.51 -6.32 18.53
C ASN A 32 -21.62 -4.86 18.02
N PHE A 33 -21.39 -3.86 18.88
CA PHE A 33 -21.40 -2.47 18.44
C PHE A 33 -20.29 -2.17 17.42
N VAL A 34 -19.09 -2.74 17.60
CA VAL A 34 -17.95 -2.49 16.71
C VAL A 34 -18.04 -3.27 15.40
N GLU A 35 -18.51 -4.52 15.45
CA GLU A 35 -18.61 -5.39 14.28
C GLU A 35 -19.83 -5.06 13.40
N ASP A 36 -20.99 -4.82 14.01
CA ASP A 36 -22.25 -4.66 13.29
C ASP A 36 -22.70 -3.19 13.22
N ASP A 37 -22.99 -2.57 14.36
CA ASP A 37 -23.64 -1.25 14.40
C ASP A 37 -22.75 -0.19 13.74
N ALA A 38 -21.50 -0.05 14.20
CA ALA A 38 -20.55 0.94 13.70
C ALA A 38 -20.29 0.77 12.19
N THR A 39 -20.20 -0.48 11.73
CA THR A 39 -20.02 -0.81 10.30
C THR A 39 -21.25 -0.41 9.49
N GLN A 40 -22.45 -0.68 9.97
CA GLN A 40 -23.69 -0.30 9.29
C GLN A 40 -23.84 1.23 9.21
N TRP A 41 -23.55 1.95 10.30
CA TRP A 41 -23.52 3.42 10.30
C TRP A 41 -22.48 3.96 9.30
N TYR A 42 -21.29 3.34 9.25
CA TYR A 42 -20.27 3.67 8.27
C TYR A 42 -20.77 3.46 6.84
N ASP A 43 -21.40 2.32 6.53
CA ASP A 43 -21.88 1.98 5.19
C ASP A 43 -22.97 2.96 4.72
N ILE A 44 -23.88 3.36 5.61
CA ILE A 44 -24.89 4.39 5.32
C ILE A 44 -24.20 5.71 4.99
N LEU A 45 -23.28 6.18 5.83
CA LEU A 45 -22.55 7.43 5.61
C LEU A 45 -21.71 7.38 4.34
N ALA A 46 -21.01 6.27 4.10
CA ALA A 46 -20.18 6.04 2.92
C ALA A 46 -21.02 6.06 1.64
N SER A 47 -22.22 5.47 1.67
CA SER A 47 -23.15 5.51 0.55
C SER A 47 -23.52 6.95 0.18
N PHE A 48 -23.92 7.78 1.15
CA PHE A 48 -24.19 9.21 0.88
C PHE A 48 -22.94 9.96 0.42
N ALA A 49 -21.77 9.68 1.01
CA ALA A 49 -20.50 10.30 0.64
C ALA A 49 -20.10 10.00 -0.81
N ILE A 50 -20.36 8.78 -1.31
CA ILE A 50 -20.10 8.41 -2.71
C ILE A 50 -20.94 9.29 -3.64
N PHE A 51 -22.24 9.47 -3.36
CA PHE A 51 -23.11 10.34 -4.16
C PHE A 51 -22.65 11.80 -4.10
N LEU A 52 -22.35 12.33 -2.92
CA LEU A 52 -21.86 13.70 -2.77
C LEU A 52 -20.51 13.89 -3.46
N GLY A 53 -19.61 12.92 -3.39
CA GLY A 53 -18.32 12.93 -4.07
C GLY A 53 -18.46 12.96 -5.58
N ALA A 54 -19.34 12.12 -6.14
CA ALA A 54 -19.68 12.10 -7.56
C ALA A 54 -20.25 13.45 -8.04
N LEU A 55 -21.25 13.98 -7.33
CA LEU A 55 -21.87 15.26 -7.65
C LEU A 55 -20.88 16.42 -7.53
N ASN A 56 -20.03 16.41 -6.52
CA ASN A 56 -19.01 17.43 -6.32
C ASN A 56 -17.96 17.40 -7.45
N LEU A 57 -17.51 16.21 -7.86
CA LEU A 57 -16.61 16.06 -8.99
C LEU A 57 -17.25 16.61 -10.27
N LEU A 58 -18.49 16.22 -10.57
CA LEU A 58 -19.21 16.72 -11.74
C LEU A 58 -19.37 18.23 -11.71
N LYS A 59 -19.78 18.79 -10.55
CA LYS A 59 -19.92 20.24 -10.36
C LYS A 59 -18.60 20.95 -10.62
N MET A 60 -17.52 20.52 -9.97
CA MET A 60 -16.21 21.14 -10.07
C MET A 60 -15.66 21.10 -11.50
N GLN A 61 -15.73 19.95 -12.17
CA GLN A 61 -15.24 19.80 -13.53
C GLN A 61 -16.11 20.57 -14.53
N SER A 62 -17.44 20.55 -14.35
CA SER A 62 -18.35 21.33 -15.20
C SER A 62 -18.14 22.84 -15.04
N GLN A 63 -17.91 23.32 -13.82
CA GLN A 63 -17.58 24.72 -13.58
C GLN A 63 -16.25 25.12 -14.23
N LYS A 64 -15.23 24.25 -14.22
CA LYS A 64 -13.97 24.48 -14.95
C LYS A 64 -14.18 24.64 -16.45
N ILE A 65 -15.05 23.83 -17.04
CA ILE A 65 -15.41 23.89 -18.46
C ILE A 65 -16.13 25.21 -18.77
N LEU A 66 -17.18 25.54 -18.00
CA LEU A 66 -18.00 26.75 -18.20
C LEU A 66 -17.17 28.03 -18.02
N LYS A 67 -16.29 28.07 -17.02
CA LYS A 67 -15.42 29.22 -16.73
C LYS A 67 -14.11 29.23 -17.53
N LYS A 68 -13.90 28.25 -18.43
CA LYS A 68 -12.66 28.07 -19.22
C LYS A 68 -11.37 28.22 -18.40
N GLN A 69 -11.34 27.59 -17.23
CA GLN A 69 -10.16 27.64 -16.35
C GLN A 69 -8.98 26.89 -16.97
N THR A 70 -7.77 27.08 -16.42
CA THR A 70 -6.57 26.39 -16.90
C THR A 70 -6.77 24.87 -16.88
N GLY A 71 -6.52 24.22 -18.02
CA GLY A 71 -6.73 22.77 -18.18
C GLY A 71 -8.19 22.33 -18.36
N TRP A 72 -9.12 23.23 -18.73
CA TRP A 72 -10.53 22.89 -18.98
C TRP A 72 -10.72 21.78 -20.02
N GLN A 73 -9.80 21.62 -20.98
CA GLN A 73 -9.89 20.56 -21.99
C GLN A 73 -9.87 19.17 -21.34
N TYR A 74 -9.02 18.96 -20.33
CA TYR A 74 -8.96 17.71 -19.58
C TYR A 74 -10.24 17.48 -18.75
N SER A 75 -10.89 18.55 -18.31
CA SER A 75 -12.15 18.47 -17.57
C SER A 75 -13.29 17.89 -18.43
N ILE A 76 -13.28 18.12 -19.76
CA ILE A 76 -14.24 17.50 -20.68
C ILE A 76 -14.10 15.98 -20.68
N PHE A 77 -12.87 15.47 -20.77
CA PHE A 77 -12.61 14.03 -20.70
C PHE A 77 -13.03 13.44 -19.35
N ALA A 78 -12.86 14.17 -18.25
CA ALA A 78 -13.30 13.72 -16.94
C ALA A 78 -14.84 13.61 -16.85
N VAL A 79 -15.58 14.63 -17.28
CA VAL A 79 -17.05 14.61 -17.28
C VAL A 79 -17.59 13.56 -18.25
N GLY A 80 -17.05 13.49 -19.47
CA GLY A 80 -17.44 12.49 -20.47
C GLY A 80 -17.14 11.06 -20.02
N GLY A 81 -15.96 10.82 -19.43
CA GLY A 81 -15.59 9.53 -18.87
C GLY A 81 -16.47 9.12 -17.69
N PHE A 82 -16.86 10.08 -16.84
CA PHE A 82 -17.79 9.83 -15.74
C PHE A 82 -19.18 9.41 -16.24
N ILE A 83 -19.73 10.13 -17.22
CA ILE A 83 -21.01 9.77 -17.85
C ILE A 83 -20.92 8.41 -18.54
N PHE A 84 -19.83 8.16 -19.27
CA PHE A 84 -19.59 6.88 -19.91
C PHE A 84 -19.56 5.71 -18.91
N ALA A 85 -18.90 5.89 -17.76
CA ALA A 85 -18.86 4.88 -16.70
C ALA A 85 -20.24 4.59 -16.10
N ILE A 86 -21.08 5.61 -15.92
CA ILE A 86 -22.47 5.43 -15.46
C ILE A 86 -23.28 4.65 -16.50
N ILE A 87 -23.16 5.01 -17.78
CA ILE A 87 -23.86 4.32 -18.87
C ILE A 87 -23.42 2.86 -18.92
N ALA A 88 -22.12 2.58 -18.84
CA ALA A 88 -21.58 1.23 -18.87
C ALA A 88 -21.97 0.40 -17.64
N GLY A 89 -22.12 1.02 -16.47
CA GLY A 89 -22.43 0.32 -15.21
C GLY A 89 -23.92 0.15 -14.91
N PHE A 90 -24.79 1.01 -15.43
CA PHE A 90 -26.21 1.04 -15.04
C PHE A 90 -27.19 0.99 -16.21
N VAL A 91 -26.76 1.26 -17.45
CA VAL A 91 -27.67 1.40 -18.61
C VAL A 91 -27.40 0.34 -19.67
N ILE A 92 -26.14 0.12 -20.03
CA ILE A 92 -25.75 -0.76 -21.13
C ILE A 92 -24.89 -1.92 -20.60
N LYS A 93 -25.46 -3.14 -20.62
CA LYS A 93 -24.71 -4.36 -20.27
C LYS A 93 -23.69 -4.74 -21.35
N GLY A 94 -24.04 -4.58 -22.62
CA GLY A 94 -23.21 -5.01 -23.76
C GLY A 94 -23.23 -6.52 -24.04
N ASN A 95 -23.80 -7.33 -23.15
CA ASN A 95 -24.05 -8.75 -23.36
C ASN A 95 -25.35 -9.16 -22.64
N ASP A 96 -26.36 -9.59 -23.39
CA ASP A 96 -27.68 -9.93 -22.86
C ASP A 96 -27.71 -11.28 -22.13
N ALA A 97 -26.72 -12.15 -22.34
CA ALA A 97 -26.62 -13.43 -21.66
C ALA A 97 -26.27 -13.32 -20.17
N ILE A 98 -25.84 -12.14 -19.71
CA ILE A 98 -25.35 -11.91 -18.35
C ILE A 98 -26.37 -11.13 -17.52
N GLN A 99 -26.63 -11.58 -16.30
CA GLN A 99 -27.55 -10.93 -15.38
C GLN A 99 -27.02 -9.58 -14.87
N TRP A 100 -27.95 -8.70 -14.51
CA TRP A 100 -27.63 -7.46 -13.81
C TRP A 100 -26.89 -7.77 -12.49
N GLY A 101 -25.95 -6.92 -12.09
CA GLY A 101 -24.95 -7.21 -11.06
C GLY A 101 -23.72 -7.94 -11.60
N ALA A 102 -23.88 -9.13 -12.20
CA ALA A 102 -22.75 -9.91 -12.74
C ALA A 102 -22.10 -9.26 -13.98
N HIS A 103 -22.85 -8.42 -14.70
CA HIS A 103 -22.34 -7.72 -15.88
C HIS A 103 -21.14 -6.78 -15.63
N VAL A 104 -20.89 -6.36 -14.38
CA VAL A 104 -19.75 -5.49 -14.03
C VAL A 104 -18.41 -6.25 -14.14
N THR A 105 -18.43 -7.56 -13.97
CA THR A 105 -17.24 -8.42 -14.04
C THR A 105 -17.27 -9.43 -15.19
N GLY A 106 -18.42 -9.60 -15.82
CA GLY A 106 -18.66 -10.54 -16.91
C GLY A 106 -17.84 -10.27 -18.17
N LYS A 107 -17.34 -11.33 -18.81
CA LYS A 107 -16.61 -11.19 -20.08
C LYS A 107 -17.54 -10.71 -21.19
N GLY A 108 -17.05 -9.79 -22.03
CA GLY A 108 -17.79 -9.24 -23.15
C GLY A 108 -18.83 -8.16 -22.79
N THR A 109 -18.85 -7.68 -21.54
CA THR A 109 -19.72 -6.58 -21.14
C THR A 109 -19.04 -5.23 -21.36
N LEU A 110 -19.84 -4.17 -21.51
CA LEU A 110 -19.31 -2.82 -21.75
C LEU A 110 -18.47 -2.32 -20.56
N PHE A 111 -18.94 -2.57 -19.33
CA PHE A 111 -18.21 -2.18 -18.13
C PHE A 111 -16.86 -2.89 -18.01
N LYS A 112 -16.84 -4.20 -18.26
CA LYS A 112 -15.60 -4.98 -18.18
C LYS A 112 -14.59 -4.56 -19.24
N TRP A 113 -15.07 -4.26 -20.46
CA TRP A 113 -14.24 -3.70 -21.53
C TRP A 113 -13.63 -2.35 -21.13
N MET A 114 -14.44 -1.42 -20.61
CA MET A 114 -13.95 -0.13 -20.10
C MET A 114 -12.90 -0.35 -19.01
N PHE A 115 -13.14 -1.30 -18.10
CA PHE A 115 -12.20 -1.60 -17.03
C PHE A 115 -10.86 -2.10 -17.58
N GLU A 116 -10.86 -3.09 -18.47
CA GLU A 116 -9.64 -3.72 -19.00
C GLU A 116 -8.85 -2.83 -19.96
N PHE A 117 -9.53 -2.03 -20.79
CA PHE A 117 -8.87 -1.24 -21.83
C PHE A 117 -8.67 0.23 -21.47
N MET A 118 -9.41 0.76 -20.50
CA MET A 118 -9.23 2.15 -20.05
C MET A 118 -8.67 2.20 -18.63
N PHE A 119 -9.35 1.61 -17.64
CA PHE A 119 -8.94 1.73 -16.24
C PHE A 119 -7.64 1.00 -15.92
N THR A 120 -7.47 -0.24 -16.39
CA THR A 120 -6.28 -1.05 -16.10
C THR A 120 -4.99 -0.41 -16.66
N PRO A 121 -4.92 0.03 -17.93
CA PRO A 121 -3.72 0.68 -18.44
C PRO A 121 -3.45 2.03 -17.77
N LEU A 122 -4.49 2.84 -17.50
CA LEU A 122 -4.33 4.13 -16.81
C LEU A 122 -3.86 3.97 -15.36
N SER A 123 -4.36 2.97 -14.64
CA SER A 123 -3.86 2.66 -13.30
C SER A 123 -2.42 2.15 -13.36
N ALA A 124 -2.08 1.30 -14.33
CA ALA A 124 -0.72 0.82 -14.54
C ALA A 124 0.27 1.95 -14.85
N THR A 125 -0.10 2.97 -15.66
CA THR A 125 0.77 4.13 -15.90
C THR A 125 0.96 4.98 -14.66
N MET A 126 -0.09 5.18 -13.86
CA MET A 126 0.02 5.87 -12.56
C MET A 126 0.96 5.13 -11.62
N PHE A 127 0.82 3.80 -11.50
CA PHE A 127 1.72 2.97 -10.68
C PHE A 127 3.15 2.95 -11.22
N ALA A 128 3.34 2.91 -12.54
CA ALA A 128 4.67 2.95 -13.17
C ALA A 128 5.37 4.28 -12.86
N LEU A 129 4.68 5.41 -12.99
CA LEU A 129 5.21 6.72 -12.62
C LEU A 129 5.59 6.77 -11.14
N LEU A 130 4.72 6.28 -10.25
CA LEU A 130 5.03 6.18 -8.82
C LEU A 130 6.27 5.33 -8.57
N ALA A 131 6.44 4.20 -9.25
CA ALA A 131 7.62 3.36 -9.12
C ALA A 131 8.91 4.11 -9.50
N PHE A 132 8.90 4.87 -10.60
CA PHE A 132 10.04 5.71 -10.99
C PHE A 132 10.33 6.82 -9.96
N PHE A 133 9.29 7.49 -9.45
CA PHE A 133 9.46 8.52 -8.42
C PHE A 133 9.99 7.94 -7.11
N VAL A 134 9.46 6.80 -6.67
CA VAL A 134 9.92 6.09 -5.48
C VAL A 134 11.37 5.66 -5.68
N ALA A 135 11.73 5.05 -6.81
CA ALA A 135 13.11 4.66 -7.08
C ALA A 135 14.08 5.86 -7.05
N SER A 136 13.70 7.00 -7.65
CA SER A 136 14.50 8.23 -7.64
C SER A 136 14.60 8.87 -6.24
N ALA A 137 13.50 8.91 -5.50
CA ALA A 137 13.45 9.41 -4.13
C ALA A 137 14.28 8.53 -3.19
N SER A 138 14.10 7.21 -3.29
CA SER A 138 14.89 6.21 -2.58
C SER A 138 16.37 6.31 -2.91
N TYR A 139 16.77 6.44 -4.19
CA TYR A 139 18.19 6.61 -4.54
C TYR A 139 18.80 7.87 -3.91
N ARG A 140 18.06 9.00 -3.90
CA ARG A 140 18.51 10.23 -3.24
C ARG A 140 18.53 10.13 -1.72
N ALA A 141 17.54 9.46 -1.11
CA ALA A 141 17.41 9.30 0.33
C ALA A 141 18.37 8.24 0.90
N PHE A 142 18.69 7.20 0.13
CA PHE A 142 19.57 6.09 0.49
C PHE A 142 21.02 6.30 0.05
N ARG A 143 21.43 7.52 -0.31
CA ARG A 143 22.85 7.83 -0.49
C ARG A 143 23.56 7.54 0.83
N ILE A 144 24.27 6.42 0.90
CA ILE A 144 24.83 5.80 2.11
C ILE A 144 25.54 6.87 2.94
N ARG A 145 24.87 7.29 4.02
CA ARG A 145 25.35 8.31 4.96
C ARG A 145 25.21 7.88 6.41
N ASN A 146 24.29 6.96 6.70
CA ASN A 146 24.07 6.40 8.03
C ASN A 146 23.73 4.90 7.98
N PHE A 147 23.86 4.24 9.13
CA PHE A 147 23.59 2.81 9.29
C PHE A 147 22.11 2.48 9.00
N GLU A 148 21.19 3.34 9.43
CA GLU A 148 19.74 3.18 9.23
C GLU A 148 19.34 3.14 7.75
N ALA A 149 19.84 4.05 6.91
CA ALA A 149 19.55 4.03 5.47
C ALA A 149 20.13 2.79 4.79
N THR A 150 21.25 2.27 5.27
CA THR A 150 21.85 1.04 4.74
C THR A 150 20.98 -0.17 5.08
N LEU A 151 20.47 -0.25 6.31
CA LEU A 151 19.55 -1.30 6.73
C LEU A 151 18.23 -1.25 5.95
N LEU A 152 17.68 -0.05 5.75
CA LEU A 152 16.49 0.17 4.92
C LEU A 152 16.73 -0.22 3.46
N LEU A 153 17.89 0.12 2.88
CA LEU A 153 18.24 -0.23 1.50
C LEU A 153 18.34 -1.75 1.33
N ILE A 154 19.04 -2.44 2.23
CA ILE A 154 19.19 -3.91 2.20
C ILE A 154 17.82 -4.57 2.34
N SER A 155 17.00 -4.10 3.29
CA SER A 155 15.64 -4.63 3.50
C SER A 155 14.77 -4.42 2.25
N GLY A 156 14.85 -3.25 1.61
CA GLY A 156 14.15 -2.96 0.37
C GLY A 156 14.56 -3.87 -0.78
N ILE A 157 15.87 -4.13 -0.96
CA ILE A 157 16.38 -5.05 -1.98
C ILE A 157 15.85 -6.47 -1.75
N ILE A 158 15.86 -6.95 -0.49
CA ILE A 158 15.35 -8.27 -0.13
C ILE A 158 13.86 -8.39 -0.47
N ILE A 159 13.05 -7.39 -0.11
CA ILE A 159 11.61 -7.38 -0.42
C ILE A 159 11.37 -7.38 -1.93
N MET A 160 12.09 -6.54 -2.68
CA MET A 160 11.93 -6.45 -4.13
C MET A 160 12.32 -7.76 -4.81
N LEU A 161 13.45 -8.37 -4.44
CA LEU A 161 13.88 -9.65 -5.00
C LEU A 161 12.91 -10.78 -4.63
N GLY A 162 12.48 -10.85 -3.36
CA GLY A 162 11.58 -11.92 -2.89
C GLY A 162 10.20 -11.94 -3.58
N ARG A 163 9.70 -10.77 -4.01
CA ARG A 163 8.40 -10.66 -4.70
C ARG A 163 8.46 -10.84 -6.22
N VAL A 164 9.64 -10.77 -6.81
CA VAL A 164 9.80 -10.99 -8.26
C VAL A 164 9.79 -12.50 -8.54
N PRO A 165 9.11 -12.99 -9.59
CA PRO A 165 9.05 -14.43 -9.91
C PRO A 165 10.43 -15.11 -10.05
N ILE A 166 11.47 -14.36 -10.42
CA ILE A 166 12.85 -14.83 -10.51
C ILE A 166 13.45 -15.08 -9.11
N GLY A 167 13.08 -14.29 -8.10
CA GLY A 167 13.61 -14.41 -6.74
C GLY A 167 13.20 -15.70 -6.04
N ILE A 168 12.05 -16.27 -6.39
CA ILE A 168 11.59 -17.59 -5.90
C ILE A 168 12.51 -18.71 -6.41
N LYS A 169 13.14 -18.51 -7.58
CA LYS A 169 14.08 -19.50 -8.15
C LYS A 169 15.49 -19.41 -7.56
N ILE A 170 15.78 -18.41 -6.72
CA ILE A 170 17.08 -18.25 -6.09
C ILE A 170 17.17 -19.23 -4.90
N SER A 171 18.19 -20.09 -4.91
CA SER A 171 18.41 -21.05 -3.84
C SER A 171 18.89 -20.38 -2.55
N ALA A 172 18.52 -20.93 -1.40
CA ALA A 172 19.02 -20.51 -0.10
C ALA A 172 20.57 -20.61 -0.03
N TRP A 173 21.13 -21.61 -0.71
CA TRP A 173 22.56 -21.81 -0.88
C TRP A 173 23.27 -20.60 -1.50
N PHE A 174 22.70 -20.04 -2.57
CA PHE A 174 23.24 -18.86 -3.23
C PHE A 174 23.28 -17.65 -2.29
N VAL A 175 22.21 -17.43 -1.52
CA VAL A 175 22.14 -16.36 -0.53
C VAL A 175 23.17 -16.56 0.57
N LEU A 176 23.34 -17.81 1.03
CA LEU A 176 24.28 -18.16 2.08
C LEU A 176 25.72 -17.88 1.63
N TYR A 177 26.09 -18.22 0.39
CA TYR A 177 27.38 -17.85 -0.19
C TYR A 177 27.57 -16.33 -0.30
N LEU A 178 26.53 -15.58 -0.69
CA LEU A 178 26.58 -14.11 -0.70
C LEU A 178 26.80 -13.53 0.71
N THR A 179 26.20 -14.10 1.74
CA THR A 179 26.42 -13.64 3.12
C THR A 179 27.84 -13.89 3.60
N ILE A 180 28.45 -15.04 3.25
CA ILE A 180 29.86 -15.33 3.56
C ILE A 180 30.78 -14.34 2.85
N LEU A 181 30.54 -14.05 1.58
CA LEU A 181 31.31 -13.05 0.83
C LEU A 181 31.16 -11.66 1.45
N GLY A 182 29.94 -11.28 1.84
CA GLY A 182 29.67 -10.00 2.53
C GLY A 182 30.42 -9.89 3.86
N ILE A 183 30.39 -10.92 4.70
CA ILE A 183 31.15 -10.97 5.95
C ILE A 183 32.66 -10.97 5.66
N GLY A 184 33.11 -11.63 4.60
CA GLY A 184 34.49 -11.59 4.13
C GLY A 184 34.99 -10.17 3.83
N VAL A 185 34.15 -9.32 3.23
CA VAL A 185 34.48 -7.89 3.01
C VAL A 185 34.63 -7.15 4.35
N VAL A 186 33.78 -7.43 5.33
CA VAL A 186 33.86 -6.83 6.68
C VAL A 186 35.13 -7.30 7.41
N VAL A 187 35.44 -8.60 7.35
CA VAL A 187 36.68 -9.19 7.89
C VAL A 187 37.90 -8.53 7.25
N ASN A 188 37.89 -8.30 5.95
CA ASN A 188 38.97 -7.59 5.27
C ASN A 188 39.13 -6.15 5.77
N ASN A 189 38.02 -5.45 6.02
CA ASN A 189 38.06 -4.10 6.55
C ASN A 189 38.60 -4.06 8.00
N ALA A 190 38.26 -5.06 8.82
CA ALA A 190 38.69 -5.14 10.22
C ALA A 190 40.16 -5.54 10.37
N PHE A 191 40.59 -6.59 9.66
CA PHE A 191 41.93 -7.17 9.84
C PHE A 191 42.98 -6.69 8.82
N LYS A 192 42.56 -6.03 7.73
CA LYS A 192 43.42 -5.52 6.63
C LYS A 192 44.40 -6.54 6.04
N ASN A 193 44.21 -7.83 6.32
CA ASN A 193 45.09 -8.92 5.91
C ASN A 193 44.40 -9.81 4.88
N LYS A 194 44.94 -9.81 3.65
CA LYS A 194 44.40 -10.58 2.53
C LYS A 194 44.39 -12.09 2.78
N GLN A 195 45.36 -12.63 3.51
CA GLN A 195 45.42 -14.07 3.79
C GLN A 195 44.32 -14.52 4.76
N ILE A 196 44.02 -13.71 5.78
CA ILE A 196 42.95 -13.99 6.74
C ILE A 196 41.58 -13.89 6.05
N THR A 197 41.38 -12.86 5.22
CA THR A 197 40.16 -12.71 4.42
C THR A 197 39.96 -13.90 3.48
N LEU A 198 41.00 -14.32 2.77
CA LEU A 198 40.92 -15.42 1.81
C LEU A 198 40.67 -16.75 2.53
N GLY A 199 41.34 -17.00 3.66
CA GLY A 199 41.10 -18.15 4.52
C GLY A 199 39.67 -18.21 5.05
N PHE A 200 39.10 -17.07 5.47
CA PHE A 200 37.71 -16.99 5.93
C PHE A 200 36.71 -17.27 4.80
N VAL A 201 36.89 -16.67 3.62
CA VAL A 201 35.97 -16.86 2.49
C VAL A 201 36.02 -18.30 1.99
N VAL A 202 37.23 -18.83 1.73
CA VAL A 202 37.38 -20.20 1.21
C VAL A 202 36.94 -21.21 2.27
N GLY A 203 37.35 -21.04 3.53
CA GLY A 203 36.93 -21.90 4.64
C GLY A 203 35.42 -21.85 4.86
N GLY A 204 34.81 -20.67 4.82
CA GLY A 204 33.36 -20.49 4.98
C GLY A 204 32.57 -21.14 3.84
N LEU A 205 32.98 -20.96 2.59
CA LEU A 205 32.32 -21.59 1.44
C LEU A 205 32.43 -23.12 1.49
N LEU A 206 33.59 -23.65 1.87
CA LEU A 206 33.78 -25.10 2.02
C LEU A 206 32.96 -25.67 3.17
N LEU A 207 33.00 -25.02 4.35
CA LEU A 207 32.22 -25.44 5.52
C LEU A 207 30.72 -25.47 5.23
N THR A 208 30.21 -24.44 4.57
CA THR A 208 28.78 -24.36 4.25
C THR A 208 28.35 -25.36 3.19
N THR A 209 29.22 -25.64 2.23
CA THR A 209 28.98 -26.69 1.24
C THR A 209 28.98 -28.07 1.89
N ILE A 210 29.99 -28.37 2.71
CA ILE A 210 30.10 -29.65 3.43
C ILE A 210 28.94 -29.82 4.41
N ALA A 211 28.61 -28.79 5.19
CA ALA A 211 27.50 -28.83 6.15
C ALA A 211 26.15 -28.99 5.46
N GLY A 212 25.91 -28.30 4.34
CA GLY A 212 24.66 -28.44 3.59
C GLY A 212 24.51 -29.81 2.94
N PHE A 213 25.60 -30.40 2.43
CA PHE A 213 25.58 -31.79 1.92
C PHE A 213 25.36 -32.80 3.05
N TRP A 214 25.99 -32.60 4.22
CA TRP A 214 25.86 -33.49 5.36
C TRP A 214 24.47 -33.44 6.00
N MET A 215 23.87 -32.25 6.07
CA MET A 215 22.50 -32.04 6.57
C MET A 215 21.42 -32.30 5.51
N GLY A 216 21.80 -32.61 4.27
CA GLY A 216 20.87 -32.89 3.17
C GLY A 216 19.94 -31.71 2.84
N TRP A 217 20.42 -30.47 2.96
CA TRP A 217 19.58 -29.29 2.78
C TRP A 217 19.04 -29.19 1.34
N PRO A 218 17.71 -29.16 1.15
CA PRO A 218 17.13 -28.86 -0.15
C PRO A 218 17.37 -27.39 -0.55
N VAL A 219 16.98 -27.04 -1.77
CA VAL A 219 17.29 -25.74 -2.40
C VAL A 219 16.74 -24.54 -1.61
N ASP A 220 15.69 -24.76 -0.83
CA ASP A 220 14.93 -23.82 -0.01
C ASP A 220 15.38 -23.74 1.46
N GLN A 221 16.33 -24.58 1.89
CA GLN A 221 16.83 -24.59 3.27
C GLN A 221 18.31 -24.18 3.34
N PRO A 222 18.72 -23.41 4.37
CA PRO A 222 17.97 -23.05 5.58
C PRO A 222 16.93 -21.94 5.35
N ALA A 223 15.79 -22.04 6.04
CA ALA A 223 14.68 -21.09 5.93
C ALA A 223 15.09 -19.63 6.17
N LEU A 224 16.09 -19.39 7.04
CA LEU A 224 16.62 -18.06 7.32
C LEU A 224 17.30 -17.40 6.11
N PHE A 225 17.83 -18.18 5.16
CA PHE A 225 18.52 -17.66 3.98
C PHE A 225 17.70 -17.79 2.69
N TYR A 226 16.46 -18.28 2.79
CA TYR A 226 15.57 -18.35 1.65
C TYR A 226 14.83 -17.01 1.48
N LEU A 227 15.08 -16.32 0.37
CA LEU A 227 14.58 -14.96 0.13
C LEU A 227 13.06 -14.80 0.29
N PRO A 228 12.21 -15.74 -0.19
CA PRO A 228 10.77 -15.62 0.00
C PRO A 228 10.35 -15.63 1.47
N ILE A 229 10.96 -16.45 2.32
CA ILE A 229 10.64 -16.50 3.76
C ILE A 229 11.09 -15.22 4.46
N LEU A 230 12.31 -14.75 4.17
CA LEU A 230 12.79 -13.47 4.71
C LEU A 230 11.90 -12.30 4.28
N GLN A 231 11.55 -12.23 3.00
CA GLN A 231 10.64 -11.21 2.48
C GLN A 231 9.28 -11.29 3.15
N ASP A 232 8.73 -12.48 3.36
CA ASP A 232 7.43 -12.66 4.00
C ASP A 232 7.46 -12.20 5.46
N TRP A 233 8.52 -12.54 6.21
CA TRP A 233 8.73 -12.05 7.57
C TRP A 233 8.82 -10.52 7.62
N ILE A 234 9.63 -9.89 6.76
CA ILE A 234 9.74 -8.41 6.68
C ILE A 234 8.38 -7.80 6.29
N TYR A 235 7.64 -8.44 5.38
CA TYR A 235 6.37 -7.90 4.92
C TYR A 235 5.28 -7.99 5.99
N ASN A 236 5.16 -9.14 6.66
CA ASN A 236 4.05 -9.43 7.58
C ASN A 236 4.24 -8.87 8.98
N ILE A 237 5.48 -8.58 9.41
CA ILE A 237 5.76 -8.07 10.75
C ILE A 237 6.05 -6.57 10.73
N PRO A 238 7.26 -6.09 10.36
CA PRO A 238 7.57 -4.67 10.47
C PRO A 238 6.80 -3.81 9.46
N ASN A 239 6.62 -4.28 8.22
CA ASN A 239 5.89 -3.50 7.22
C ASN A 239 4.39 -3.39 7.54
N VAL A 240 3.72 -4.48 7.93
CA VAL A 240 2.31 -4.42 8.38
C VAL A 240 2.16 -3.53 9.60
N ALA A 241 3.07 -3.60 10.58
CA ALA A 241 3.05 -2.72 11.74
C ALA A 241 3.14 -1.22 11.35
N GLY A 242 4.10 -0.88 10.46
CA GLY A 242 4.26 0.48 9.94
C GLY A 242 3.04 0.94 9.13
N ALA A 243 2.52 0.10 8.24
CA ALA A 243 1.34 0.40 7.44
C ALA A 243 0.11 0.65 8.31
N ARG A 244 -0.10 -0.14 9.37
CA ARG A 244 -1.17 0.06 10.35
C ARG A 244 -1.03 1.40 11.06
N ALA A 245 0.17 1.75 11.54
CA ALA A 245 0.42 3.03 12.19
C ALA A 245 0.14 4.22 11.25
N ILE A 246 0.55 4.13 9.98
CA ILE A 246 0.27 5.15 8.95
C ILE A 246 -1.24 5.26 8.71
N MET A 247 -1.94 4.14 8.52
CA MET A 247 -3.40 4.15 8.30
C MET A 247 -4.15 4.74 9.49
N MET A 248 -3.76 4.41 10.72
CA MET A 248 -4.32 5.02 11.93
C MET A 248 -4.07 6.54 11.96
N GLY A 249 -2.84 6.98 11.63
CA GLY A 249 -2.49 8.39 11.55
C GLY A 249 -3.26 9.16 10.49
N ILE A 250 -3.43 8.56 9.30
CA ILE A 250 -4.24 9.13 8.21
C ILE A 250 -5.71 9.22 8.64
N GLY A 251 -6.27 8.17 9.25
CA GLY A 251 -7.65 8.16 9.75
C GLY A 251 -7.91 9.28 10.75
N LEU A 252 -7.04 9.43 11.75
CA LEU A 252 -7.10 10.53 12.72
C LEU A 252 -6.94 11.90 12.05
N GLY A 253 -6.07 12.02 11.04
CA GLY A 253 -5.86 13.26 10.29
C GLY A 253 -7.09 13.68 9.47
N ILE A 254 -7.68 12.77 8.70
CA ILE A 254 -8.92 12.99 7.95
C ILE A 254 -10.05 13.36 8.91
N PHE A 255 -10.16 12.65 10.02
CA PHE A 255 -11.19 12.94 11.00
C PHE A 255 -11.03 14.35 11.62
N ALA A 256 -9.81 14.72 12.00
CA ALA A 256 -9.51 16.03 12.54
C ALA A 256 -9.83 17.17 11.55
N THR A 257 -9.57 16.98 10.25
CA THR A 257 -9.92 17.97 9.22
C THR A 257 -11.44 18.03 8.99
N SER A 258 -12.12 16.89 8.88
CA SER A 258 -13.59 16.84 8.80
C SER A 258 -14.26 17.59 9.95
N MET A 259 -13.76 17.42 11.17
CA MET A 259 -14.25 18.15 12.34
C MET A 259 -14.05 19.65 12.25
N ARG A 260 -12.90 20.10 11.76
CA ARG A 260 -12.64 21.54 11.57
C ARG A 260 -13.59 22.16 10.55
N TYR A 261 -13.97 21.41 9.51
CA TYR A 261 -14.97 21.84 8.53
C TYR A 261 -16.39 21.91 9.12
N ILE A 262 -16.85 20.86 9.81
CA ILE A 262 -18.20 20.83 10.42
C ILE A 262 -18.38 21.98 11.42
N LEU A 263 -17.33 22.29 12.17
CA LEU A 263 -17.34 23.34 13.18
C LEU A 263 -17.11 24.76 12.63
N GLY A 264 -16.92 24.89 11.31
CA GLY A 264 -16.68 26.17 10.64
C GLY A 264 -15.37 26.86 11.06
N ILE A 265 -14.43 26.11 11.64
CA ILE A 265 -13.12 26.62 12.05
C ILE A 265 -12.21 26.77 10.81
N GLU A 266 -12.32 25.83 9.87
CA GLU A 266 -11.74 25.92 8.54
C GLU A 266 -12.86 26.14 7.53
N LYS A 267 -12.72 27.17 6.68
CA LYS A 267 -13.58 27.29 5.50
C LYS A 267 -13.16 26.21 4.51
N SER A 268 -14.11 25.40 4.07
CA SER A 268 -13.90 24.47 2.96
C SER A 268 -13.32 25.22 1.77
N TYR A 269 -12.37 24.62 1.05
CA TYR A 269 -11.79 25.19 -0.18
C TYR A 269 -12.86 25.52 -1.26
N ILE A 270 -14.08 25.04 -1.05
CA ILE A 270 -15.27 25.25 -1.89
C ILE A 270 -16.03 26.55 -1.52
N GLY A 271 -15.64 27.23 -0.43
CA GLY A 271 -16.29 28.43 0.10
C GLY A 271 -15.43 29.68 -0.03
N GLU A 272 -15.12 30.06 -1.28
CA GLU A 272 -15.13 31.48 -1.69
C GLU A 272 -16.45 31.76 -2.44
#